data_AF-A0A5C7W3P0-F1
#
_entry.id   AF-A0A5C7W3P0-F1
#
_cell.length_a   1.000
_cell.length_b   1.000
_cell.length_c   1.000
_cell.angle_alpha   90.00
_cell.angle_beta   90.00
_cell.angle_gamma   90.00
#
_symmetry.space_group_name_H-M   'P 1'
#
loop_
_entity.id
_entity.type
_entity.pdbx_description
1 polymer ?
#
loop_
_entity_poly.entity_id
_entity_poly.type
_entity_poly.pdbx_seq_one_letter_code
_entity_poly.pdbx_strand_id
1 'polypeptide(L)'
;MLVGLAIWLAPAPPSAAAQAAASQPASFAQVQAVVDQRCVLCHNAQVQQKNVMLHDAENLKKHAQNVYQQAAVLKLMPMNNATQITDAERLVIKRWYEAGAPGP
;
A
#
# COMPACT_ATOMS: atom_id res chain seq x y z
N MET A 1 27.85 -27.41 14.04
CA MET A 1 26.62 -27.92 13.39
C MET A 1 25.52 -26.85 13.48
N LEU A 2 25.67 -25.72 12.80
CA LEU A 2 24.69 -24.60 12.85
C LEU A 2 24.21 -24.14 11.46
N VAL A 3 24.83 -24.64 10.38
CA VAL A 3 24.47 -24.25 9.00
C VAL A 3 23.24 -25.01 8.49
N GLY A 4 22.96 -26.22 9.00
CA GLY A 4 21.83 -27.03 8.56
C GLY A 4 20.46 -26.54 9.06
N LEU A 5 20.40 -25.76 10.14
CA LEU A 5 19.14 -25.34 10.75
C LEU A 5 18.51 -24.12 10.07
N ALA A 6 19.32 -23.28 9.41
CA ALA A 6 18.84 -22.06 8.74
C ALA A 6 18.09 -22.34 7.42
N ILE A 7 18.37 -23.48 6.77
CA ILE A 7 17.73 -23.85 5.50
C ILE A 7 16.26 -24.29 5.72
N TRP A 8 15.91 -24.71 6.94
CA TRP A 8 14.58 -25.23 7.25
C TRP A 8 13.53 -24.15 7.57
N LEU A 9 13.94 -22.91 7.80
CA LEU A 9 13.06 -21.76 8.10
C LEU A 9 12.85 -20.80 6.92
N ALA A 10 13.44 -21.08 5.75
CA ALA A 10 13.24 -20.22 4.58
C ALA A 10 11.80 -20.35 4.06
N PRO A 11 11.05 -19.23 3.94
CA PRO A 11 9.73 -19.27 3.32
C PRO A 11 9.85 -19.75 1.88
N ALA A 12 8.89 -20.58 1.45
CA ALA A 12 8.83 -21.04 0.08
C ALA A 12 8.78 -19.82 -0.88
N PRO A 13 9.52 -19.86 -2.00
CA PRO A 13 9.46 -18.79 -2.98
C PRO A 13 8.02 -18.61 -3.47
N PRO A 14 7.60 -17.37 -3.79
CA PRO A 14 6.26 -17.14 -4.31
C PRO A 14 5.98 -17.99 -5.56
N SER A 15 4.71 -18.30 -5.82
CA SER A 15 4.33 -19.04 -7.02
C SER A 15 4.40 -18.17 -8.27
N ALA A 16 4.54 -18.79 -9.44
CA ALA A 16 4.44 -18.12 -10.75
C ALA A 16 3.20 -17.23 -10.88
N ALA A 17 2.06 -17.69 -10.35
CA ALA A 17 0.82 -16.93 -10.30
C ALA A 17 0.92 -15.69 -9.39
N ALA A 18 1.58 -15.79 -8.23
CA ALA A 18 1.79 -14.66 -7.34
C ALA A 18 2.74 -13.61 -7.96
N GLN A 19 3.76 -14.04 -8.70
CA GLN A 19 4.64 -13.13 -9.44
C GLN A 19 3.91 -12.42 -10.58
N ALA A 20 3.08 -13.16 -11.33
CA ALA A 20 2.27 -12.58 -12.40
C ALA A 20 1.22 -11.58 -11.86
N ALA A 21 0.64 -11.85 -10.70
CA ALA A 21 -0.28 -10.90 -10.04
C ALA A 21 0.44 -9.63 -9.55
N ALA A 22 1.71 -9.74 -9.18
CA ALA A 22 2.54 -8.60 -8.76
C ALA A 22 2.96 -7.69 -9.93
N SER A 23 2.92 -8.19 -11.18
CA SER A 23 3.27 -7.42 -12.38
C SER A 23 2.08 -6.74 -13.07
N GLN A 24 0.84 -7.05 -12.67
CA GLN A 24 -0.34 -6.36 -13.19
C GLN A 24 -0.56 -4.99 -12.55
N PRO A 25 -1.18 -4.03 -13.26
CA PRO A 25 -1.72 -2.81 -12.65
C PRO A 25 -2.62 -3.16 -11.45
N ALA A 26 -2.49 -2.41 -10.36
CA ALA A 26 -3.38 -2.58 -9.22
C ALA A 26 -4.71 -1.87 -9.46
N SER A 27 -5.82 -2.52 -9.12
CA SER A 27 -7.17 -1.95 -9.26
C SER A 27 -7.47 -0.93 -8.17
N PHE A 28 -8.49 -0.09 -8.40
CA PHE A 28 -8.98 0.83 -7.38
C PHE A 28 -9.39 0.11 -6.09
N ALA A 29 -10.09 -1.03 -6.19
CA ALA A 29 -10.51 -1.82 -5.03
C ALA A 29 -9.31 -2.31 -4.19
N GLN A 30 -8.21 -2.68 -4.84
CA GLN A 30 -7.00 -3.13 -4.13
C GLN A 30 -6.34 -1.99 -3.35
N VAL A 31 -6.21 -0.80 -3.95
CA VAL A 31 -5.63 0.35 -3.23
C VAL A 31 -6.58 0.88 -2.14
N GLN A 32 -7.90 0.87 -2.38
CA GLN A 32 -8.90 1.31 -1.39
C GLN A 32 -8.80 0.45 -0.13
N ALA A 33 -8.69 -0.88 -0.26
CA ALA A 33 -8.54 -1.78 0.88
C ALA A 33 -7.29 -1.44 1.72
N VAL A 34 -6.16 -1.12 1.08
CA VAL A 34 -4.94 -0.70 1.78
C VAL A 34 -5.15 0.65 2.47
N VAL A 35 -5.75 1.62 1.79
CA VAL A 35 -6.00 2.96 2.33
C VAL A 35 -6.94 2.91 3.53
N ASP A 36 -8.01 2.12 3.47
CA ASP A 36 -8.96 1.94 4.55
C ASP A 36 -8.29 1.35 5.80
N GLN A 37 -7.43 0.35 5.63
CA GLN A 37 -6.74 -0.30 6.74
C GLN A 37 -5.58 0.52 7.31
N ARG A 38 -4.91 1.32 6.49
CA ARG A 38 -3.60 1.92 6.85
C ARG A 38 -3.61 3.44 6.96
N CYS A 39 -4.57 4.11 6.33
CA CYS A 39 -4.55 5.57 6.20
C CYS A 39 -5.77 6.24 6.85
N VAL A 40 -6.95 5.62 6.75
CA VAL A 40 -8.23 6.22 7.18
C VAL A 40 -8.29 6.47 8.69
N LEU A 41 -7.48 5.80 9.52
CA LEU A 41 -7.38 6.12 10.95
C LEU A 41 -7.06 7.61 11.21
N CYS A 42 -6.26 8.23 10.34
CA CYS A 42 -5.82 9.63 10.47
C CYS A 42 -6.27 10.55 9.32
N HIS A 43 -6.83 9.98 8.24
CA HIS A 43 -7.23 10.70 7.02
C HIS A 43 -8.67 10.36 6.62
N ASN A 44 -9.62 10.71 7.46
CA ASN A 44 -11.06 10.49 7.27
C ASN A 44 -11.87 11.78 7.43
N ALA A 45 -13.20 11.71 7.28
CA ALA A 45 -14.08 12.88 7.40
C ALA A 45 -14.02 13.61 8.75
N GLN A 46 -13.75 12.88 9.84
CA GLN A 46 -13.68 13.43 11.19
C GLN A 46 -12.26 13.90 11.53
N VAL A 47 -11.25 13.19 11.06
CA VAL A 47 -9.83 13.44 11.32
C VAL A 47 -9.13 13.66 9.99
N GLN A 48 -8.94 14.93 9.65
CA GLN A 48 -8.29 15.36 8.41
C GLN A 48 -6.84 15.78 8.68
N GLN A 49 -5.96 14.83 9.02
CA GLN A 49 -4.57 15.18 9.29
C GLN A 49 -3.96 15.93 8.09
N LYS A 50 -3.43 17.12 8.36
CA LYS A 50 -2.91 18.05 7.35
C LYS A 50 -3.90 18.38 6.22
N ASN A 51 -5.21 18.43 6.52
CA ASN A 51 -6.28 18.69 5.56
C ASN A 51 -6.35 17.67 4.41
N VAL A 52 -5.99 16.41 4.69
CA VAL A 52 -6.08 15.30 3.73
C VAL A 52 -7.11 14.28 4.21
N MET A 53 -8.09 14.00 3.35
CA MET A 53 -9.09 12.95 3.51
C MET A 53 -8.88 11.88 2.45
N LEU A 54 -8.98 10.60 2.83
CA LEU A 54 -8.74 9.46 1.93
C LEU A 54 -9.85 8.40 2.01
N HIS A 55 -10.90 8.63 2.81
CA HIS A 55 -11.96 7.65 3.06
C HIS A 55 -12.95 7.45 1.89
N ASP A 56 -12.91 8.33 0.88
CA ASP A 56 -13.78 8.25 -0.29
C ASP A 56 -12.95 8.28 -1.58
N ALA A 57 -13.53 7.74 -2.65
CA ALA A 57 -12.84 7.53 -3.91
C ALA A 57 -12.38 8.81 -4.60
N GLU A 58 -13.19 9.87 -4.52
CA GLU A 58 -12.88 11.15 -5.16
C GLU A 58 -11.67 11.80 -4.49
N ASN A 59 -11.67 11.87 -3.16
CA ASN A 59 -10.56 12.43 -2.40
C ASN A 59 -9.30 11.57 -2.48
N LEU A 60 -9.42 10.24 -2.45
CA LEU A 60 -8.27 9.36 -2.67
C LEU A 60 -7.63 9.62 -4.04
N LYS A 61 -8.43 9.74 -5.10
CA LYS A 61 -7.94 10.05 -6.46
C LYS A 61 -7.32 11.44 -6.53
N LYS A 62 -7.97 12.45 -5.93
CA LYS A 62 -7.45 13.83 -5.85
C LYS A 62 -6.08 13.90 -5.16
N HIS A 63 -5.85 13.04 -4.17
CA HIS A 63 -4.59 12.98 -3.42
C HIS A 63 -3.63 11.87 -3.88
N ALA A 64 -3.89 11.21 -5.01
CA ALA A 64 -3.15 10.03 -5.46
C ALA A 64 -1.62 10.24 -5.50
N GLN A 65 -1.16 11.38 -6.02
CA GLN A 65 0.27 11.72 -6.08
C GLN A 65 0.88 11.81 -4.68
N ASN A 66 0.19 12.47 -3.74
CA ASN A 66 0.70 12.58 -2.37
C ASN A 66 0.71 11.24 -1.65
N VAL A 67 -0.33 10.42 -1.83
CA VAL A 67 -0.38 9.05 -1.27
C VAL A 67 0.78 8.22 -1.80
N TYR A 68 1.02 8.25 -3.11
CA TYR A 68 2.15 7.56 -3.74
C TYR A 68 3.49 8.02 -3.17
N GLN A 69 3.74 9.33 -3.15
CA GLN A 69 5.00 9.88 -2.67
C GLN A 69 5.24 9.57 -1.19
N GLN A 70 4.26 9.78 -0.34
CA GLN A 70 4.42 9.63 1.11
C GLN A 70 4.44 8.17 1.56
N ALA A 71 3.62 7.31 0.96
CA ALA A 71 3.49 5.91 1.38
C ALA A 71 4.36 4.97 0.55
N ALA A 72 4.48 5.11 -0.77
CA ALA A 72 5.25 4.15 -1.56
C ALA A 72 6.72 4.54 -1.70
N VAL A 73 7.00 5.83 -1.96
CA VAL A 73 8.36 6.31 -2.27
C VAL A 73 9.14 6.64 -0.99
N LEU A 74 8.66 7.61 -0.21
CA LEU A 74 9.36 8.13 0.97
C LEU A 74 9.13 7.26 2.21
N LYS A 75 8.07 6.44 2.20
CA LYS A 75 7.64 5.59 3.32
C LYS A 75 7.46 6.34 4.65
N LEU A 76 7.14 7.63 4.59
CA LEU A 76 6.91 8.49 5.76
C LEU A 76 5.52 8.30 6.37
N MET A 77 4.57 7.83 5.57
CA MET A 77 3.22 7.50 6.01
C MET A 77 3.01 5.98 6.03
N PRO A 78 2.29 5.44 7.02
CA PRO A 78 1.83 6.10 8.25
C PRO A 78 3.00 6.55 9.12
N MET A 79 2.80 7.62 9.90
CA MET A 79 3.83 8.16 10.79
C MET A 79 4.38 7.06 11.72
N ASN A 80 5.70 6.87 11.75
CA ASN A 80 6.39 5.79 12.47
C ASN A 80 5.83 4.39 12.19
N ASN A 81 5.25 4.18 11.01
CA ASN A 81 4.55 2.96 10.62
C ASN A 81 3.46 2.52 11.62
N ALA A 82 2.70 3.47 12.18
CA ALA A 82 1.72 3.21 13.24
C ALA A 82 0.66 2.13 12.91
N THR A 83 0.30 1.96 11.64
CA THR A 83 -0.68 0.93 11.21
C THR A 83 -0.02 -0.32 10.61
N GLN A 84 1.30 -0.45 10.74
CA GLN A 84 2.08 -1.58 10.22
C GLN A 84 1.86 -1.87 8.73
N ILE A 85 1.88 -0.84 7.88
CA ILE A 85 1.82 -1.06 6.43
C ILE A 85 3.09 -1.81 5.98
N THR A 86 2.90 -2.80 5.14
CA THR A 86 3.93 -3.69 4.60
C THR A 86 4.45 -3.17 3.26
N ASP A 87 5.62 -3.67 2.84
CA ASP A 87 6.16 -3.33 1.51
C ASP A 87 5.28 -3.86 0.37
N ALA A 88 4.57 -4.98 0.57
CA ALA A 88 3.62 -5.52 -0.39
C ALA A 88 2.43 -4.58 -0.60
N GLU A 89 1.90 -3.99 0.46
CA GLU A 89 0.82 -3.00 0.38
C GLU A 89 1.29 -1.68 -0.24
N ARG A 90 2.51 -1.23 0.09
CA ARG A 90 3.12 -0.07 -0.58
C ARG A 90 3.30 -0.30 -2.08
N LEU A 91 3.59 -1.53 -2.50
CA LEU A 91 3.66 -1.90 -3.92
C LEU A 91 2.30 -1.84 -4.62
N VAL A 92 1.19 -2.13 -3.92
CA VAL A 92 -0.17 -1.91 -4.45
C VAL A 92 -0.39 -0.43 -4.75
N ILE A 93 -0.07 0.46 -3.80
CA ILE A 93 -0.18 1.92 -3.96
C ILE A 93 0.67 2.39 -5.15
N LYS A 94 1.92 1.91 -5.24
CA LYS A 94 2.84 2.25 -6.35
C LYS A 94 2.23 1.87 -7.70
N ARG A 95 1.85 0.60 -7.88
CA ARG A 95 1.33 0.12 -9.16
C ARG A 95 0.03 0.80 -9.56
N TRP A 96 -0.84 1.08 -8.60
CA TRP A 96 -2.08 1.80 -8.86
C TRP A 96 -1.80 3.23 -9.37
N TYR A 97 -0.89 3.95 -8.72
CA TYR A 97 -0.52 5.30 -9.15
C TYR A 97 0.18 5.30 -10.51
N GLU A 98 1.15 4.40 -10.72
CA GLU A 98 1.88 4.27 -11.99
C GLU A 98 0.97 3.86 -13.15
N ALA A 99 -0.15 3.19 -12.88
CA ALA A 99 -1.20 2.88 -13.86
C ALA A 99 -2.16 4.06 -14.14
N GLY A 100 -1.86 5.25 -13.64
CA GLY A 100 -2.68 6.45 -13.84
C GLY A 100 -3.77 6.66 -12.78
N ALA A 101 -3.65 6.01 -11.61
CA ALA A 101 -4.60 6.10 -10.51
C ALA A 101 -6.07 5.90 -10.96
N PRO A 102 -6.38 4.75 -11.59
CA PRO A 102 -7.73 4.47 -12.05
C PRO A 102 -8.73 4.58 -10.88
N GLY A 103 -9.88 5.18 -11.16
CA GLY A 103 -10.98 5.28 -10.21
C GLY A 103 -11.78 3.97 -10.10
N PRO A 104 -12.84 3.94 -9.29
CA PRO A 104 -13.81 2.85 -9.31
C PRO A 104 -14.42 2.63 -10.70
#